data_AF-A0A0V0QJ47-F1
#
_entry.id   AF-A0A0V0QJ47-F1
#
_cell.length_a   1.000
_cell.length_b   1.000
_cell.length_c   1.000
_cell.angle_alpha   90.00
_cell.angle_beta   90.00
_cell.angle_gamma   90.00
#
_symmetry.space_group_name_H-M   'P 1'
#
loop_
_entity.id
_entity.type
_entity.pdbx_description
1 polymer ?
#
loop_
_entity_poly.entity_id
_entity_poly.type
_entity_poly.pdbx_seq_one_letter_code
_entity_poly.pdbx_strand_id
1 'polypeptide(L)'
;MLAFLACINGRNCPAINYQLDFQVWTDPIVETRDQLDLLLQKFNQNYIIGQDPYDKEDQQLELFKEFNSDMIKLKDNLQKQFKNMNIYIYSDKIKQITILEVSQSDLLYILLSFISVTLYLIWYFKSLFLGISVVLQILISCPITLYIVKEIIQVSYISAFNFLAYFFALGFVGSDSLIIYESWQETGKFIELEFNYIKRISYTIRQAFSILLGPNSLKIFCFYCVGLSDVMPISSFGLFSGTVVLVNFFITLTLQPCLIILYEKRIKKIFCFIPSLSQIMYDRLIQDQEYQENQQVQNQTIKLSKLNNQNAIRYPLTLMFILIIVLCSYVALKFPDMKKQDKFLPEQHEFTRATQILNEDFHISYNGVNSIPIYLFQGSKGIQRTGIDIWNTRKIGEVILDGEFDLSPPQKQQQLLNLCDDLVKSDLILDEQVDCWIQNFKTWLNDRNITFPVQQSQFIPQLNIFINDPVYGYKFMNNKYIGLINDKLIYSVIKVNSAVGSIYGQKKVNEDALNQWLDYLKILNEKILKGSNQIKQTSFIYWCLIVTEKEIRQTKQYTFFDQKKIYQMKQEFFQSNDQIKKN
;
A
#
# COMPACT_ATOMS: atom_id res chain seq x y z
N MET A 1 -30.38 22.91 19.03
CA MET A 1 -31.20 22.46 20.17
C MET A 1 -32.43 21.76 19.58
N LEU A 2 -32.66 20.52 20.02
CA LEU A 2 -33.75 19.59 19.67
C LEU A 2 -33.67 18.79 18.35
N ALA A 3 -33.55 17.48 18.58
CA ALA A 3 -33.66 16.34 17.68
C ALA A 3 -35.12 16.05 17.27
N PHE A 4 -35.34 15.27 16.20
CA PHE A 4 -36.03 13.96 16.24
C PHE A 4 -36.18 13.30 14.84
N LEU A 5 -36.13 11.96 14.87
CA LEU A 5 -36.35 10.96 13.80
C LEU A 5 -37.79 10.91 13.28
N ALA A 6 -37.98 10.44 12.04
CA ALA A 6 -39.08 9.54 11.67
C ALA A 6 -38.79 8.76 10.36
N CYS A 7 -38.53 7.46 10.49
CA CYS A 7 -38.75 6.48 9.43
C CYS A 7 -40.27 6.26 9.27
N ILE A 8 -40.84 6.69 8.15
CA ILE A 8 -42.17 6.25 7.69
C ILE A 8 -42.04 5.78 6.24
N ASN A 9 -41.77 4.49 6.06
CA ASN A 9 -42.73 3.57 5.46
C ASN A 9 -42.06 2.22 5.24
N GLY A 10 -42.61 1.20 5.91
CA GLY A 10 -42.13 -0.17 5.82
C GLY A 10 -42.17 -0.69 4.38
N ARG A 11 -40.99 -0.92 3.82
CA ARG A 11 -40.70 -2.03 2.92
C ARG A 11 -39.26 -2.50 3.19
N ASN A 12 -39.14 -3.81 3.36
CA ASN A 12 -37.93 -4.59 3.53
C ASN A 12 -36.71 -4.06 2.77
N CYS A 13 -35.66 -3.65 3.51
CA CYS A 13 -34.30 -3.59 2.99
C CYS A 13 -33.44 -4.58 3.80
N PRO A 14 -33.19 -5.80 3.28
CA PRO A 14 -32.20 -6.68 3.86
C PRO A 14 -30.80 -6.19 3.43
N ALA A 15 -29.92 -5.97 4.41
CA ALA A 15 -28.47 -5.97 4.30
C ALA A 15 -27.80 -4.95 3.34
N ILE A 16 -27.72 -3.67 3.72
CA ILE A 16 -26.58 -2.80 3.36
C ILE A 16 -26.28 -1.88 4.55
N ASN A 17 -25.13 -2.10 5.21
CA ASN A 17 -24.64 -1.30 6.34
C ASN A 17 -23.85 -0.05 5.88
N TYR A 18 -24.31 0.57 4.79
CA TYR A 18 -23.82 1.87 4.32
C TYR A 18 -25.03 2.81 4.29
N GLN A 19 -25.36 3.38 5.45
CA GLN A 19 -26.17 4.58 5.49
C GLN A 19 -25.36 5.70 4.83
N LEU A 20 -25.71 6.06 3.60
CA LEU A 20 -25.36 7.36 3.06
C LEU A 20 -26.23 8.41 3.78
N ASP A 21 -25.85 8.76 5.00
CA ASP A 21 -26.50 9.83 5.76
C ASP A 21 -26.05 11.18 5.19
N PHE A 22 -26.78 11.71 4.21
CA PHE A 22 -26.68 13.11 3.80
C PHE A 22 -27.66 13.95 4.62
N GLN A 23 -27.14 14.79 5.52
CA GLN A 23 -27.93 15.76 6.26
C GLN A 23 -27.76 17.16 5.66
N VAL A 24 -28.85 17.77 5.21
CA VAL A 24 -28.85 19.18 4.79
C VAL A 24 -30.12 19.87 5.29
N TRP A 25 -29.96 21.01 5.98
CA TRP A 25 -31.06 21.81 6.53
C TRP A 25 -30.87 23.29 6.17
N THR A 26 -31.78 23.84 5.36
CA THR A 26 -32.35 25.22 5.33
C THR A 26 -33.06 25.50 3.98
N ASP A 27 -33.98 26.47 3.94
CA ASP A 27 -35.03 26.65 2.90
C ASP A 27 -34.62 26.71 1.41
N PRO A 28 -33.46 27.24 0.97
CA PRO A 28 -33.06 27.16 -0.45
C PRO A 28 -32.57 25.77 -0.89
N ILE A 29 -32.61 24.77 0.00
CA ILE A 29 -32.01 23.44 -0.20
C ILE A 29 -33.08 22.35 -0.51
N VAL A 30 -34.36 22.72 -0.60
CA VAL A 30 -35.43 21.75 -0.89
C VAL A 30 -35.37 21.24 -2.33
N GLU A 31 -35.16 22.11 -3.33
CA GLU A 31 -34.97 21.69 -4.74
C GLU A 31 -33.73 20.81 -4.93
N THR A 32 -32.67 21.07 -4.16
CA THR A 32 -31.44 20.28 -4.18
C THR A 32 -31.62 18.91 -3.56
N ARG A 33 -32.41 18.83 -2.49
CA ARG A 33 -32.82 17.57 -1.87
C ARG A 33 -33.65 16.74 -2.83
N ASP A 34 -34.60 17.33 -3.54
CA ASP A 34 -35.42 16.61 -4.52
C ASP A 34 -34.58 16.06 -5.69
N GLN A 35 -33.60 16.83 -6.18
CA GLN A 35 -32.65 16.36 -7.19
C GLN A 35 -31.75 15.23 -6.67
N LEU A 36 -31.30 15.31 -5.42
CA LEU A 36 -30.51 14.27 -4.78
C LEU A 36 -31.33 12.99 -4.57
N ASP A 37 -32.57 13.13 -4.09
CA ASP A 37 -33.50 12.02 -3.87
C ASP A 37 -33.85 11.33 -5.20
N LEU A 38 -33.98 12.09 -6.30
CA LEU A 38 -34.17 11.53 -7.64
C LEU A 38 -32.96 10.71 -8.11
N LEU A 39 -31.73 11.21 -7.90
CA LEU A 39 -30.51 10.48 -8.21
C LEU A 39 -30.36 9.21 -7.37
N LEU A 40 -30.69 9.28 -6.08
CA LEU A 40 -30.69 8.13 -5.18
C LEU A 40 -31.76 7.09 -5.58
N GLN A 41 -32.94 7.53 -5.99
CA GLN A 41 -33.97 6.63 -6.51
C GLN A 41 -33.52 5.94 -7.81
N LYS A 42 -32.94 6.70 -8.76
CA LYS A 42 -32.38 6.13 -10.01
C LYS A 42 -31.30 5.10 -9.71
N PHE A 43 -30.40 5.41 -8.76
CA PHE A 43 -29.36 4.48 -8.33
C PHE A 43 -29.96 3.21 -7.71
N ASN A 44 -30.87 3.35 -6.75
CA ASN A 44 -31.49 2.23 -6.03
C ASN A 44 -32.34 1.33 -6.95
N GLN A 45 -32.97 1.88 -7.99
CA GLN A 45 -33.74 1.11 -8.97
C GLN A 45 -32.84 0.23 -9.86
N ASN A 46 -31.63 0.73 -10.19
CA ASN A 46 -30.70 0.04 -11.08
C ASN A 46 -29.68 -0.82 -10.32
N TYR A 47 -29.56 -0.66 -9.01
CA TYR A 47 -28.64 -1.42 -8.18
C TYR A 47 -29.08 -2.89 -8.05
N ILE A 48 -28.25 -3.79 -8.57
CA ILE A 48 -28.52 -5.24 -8.55
C ILE A 48 -27.95 -5.84 -7.26
N ILE A 49 -28.83 -6.36 -6.39
CA ILE A 49 -28.42 -7.14 -5.21
C ILE A 49 -28.03 -8.54 -5.67
N GLY A 50 -26.73 -8.84 -5.69
CA GLY A 50 -26.21 -10.20 -5.89
C GLY A 50 -26.47 -11.09 -4.67
N GLN A 51 -26.48 -12.41 -4.85
CA GLN A 51 -26.53 -13.36 -3.72
C GLN A 51 -25.20 -13.39 -2.95
N ASP A 52 -24.10 -13.10 -3.65
CA ASP A 52 -22.77 -12.85 -3.08
C ASP A 52 -22.44 -11.34 -3.21
N PRO A 53 -21.86 -10.67 -2.18
CA PRO A 53 -21.35 -9.30 -2.29
C PRO A 53 -20.34 -9.05 -3.43
N TYR A 54 -19.80 -10.11 -4.05
CA TYR A 54 -18.86 -10.02 -5.19
C TYR A 54 -19.47 -10.36 -6.56
N ASP A 55 -20.76 -10.70 -6.62
CA ASP A 55 -21.44 -10.96 -7.89
C ASP A 55 -21.63 -9.65 -8.68
N LYS A 56 -21.24 -9.65 -9.97
CA LYS A 56 -21.43 -8.53 -10.92
C LYS A 56 -20.69 -7.23 -10.53
N GLU A 57 -19.50 -7.35 -9.95
CA GLU A 57 -18.66 -6.22 -9.53
C GLU A 57 -18.44 -5.18 -10.65
N ASP A 58 -18.20 -5.62 -11.90
CA ASP A 58 -17.98 -4.71 -13.03
C ASP A 58 -19.22 -3.86 -13.35
N GLN A 59 -20.42 -4.48 -13.34
CA GLN A 59 -21.68 -3.78 -13.58
C GLN A 59 -22.01 -2.80 -12.45
N GLN A 60 -21.74 -3.19 -11.21
CA GLN A 60 -21.89 -2.31 -10.06
C GLN A 60 -20.91 -1.13 -10.14
N LEU A 61 -19.66 -1.38 -10.55
CA LEU A 61 -18.65 -0.33 -10.72
C LEU A 61 -19.06 0.68 -11.80
N GLU A 62 -19.64 0.24 -12.91
CA GLU A 62 -20.19 1.13 -13.94
C GLU A 62 -21.34 2.00 -13.42
N LEU A 63 -22.28 1.42 -12.67
CA LEU A 63 -23.38 2.16 -12.04
C LEU A 63 -22.84 3.22 -11.05
N PHE A 64 -21.82 2.88 -10.27
CA PHE A 64 -21.14 3.83 -9.39
C PHE A 64 -20.43 4.94 -10.16
N LYS A 65 -19.80 4.64 -11.29
CA LYS A 65 -19.18 5.67 -12.15
C LYS A 65 -20.21 6.64 -12.72
N GLU A 66 -21.36 6.13 -13.19
CA GLU A 66 -22.46 6.97 -13.69
C GLU A 66 -23.00 7.88 -12.58
N PHE A 67 -23.31 7.30 -11.42
CA PHE A 67 -23.75 8.06 -10.24
C PHE A 67 -22.75 9.14 -9.84
N ASN A 68 -21.46 8.83 -9.83
CA ASN A 68 -20.42 9.81 -9.49
C ASN A 68 -20.35 10.95 -10.50
N SER A 69 -20.44 10.67 -11.80
CA SER A 69 -20.52 11.70 -12.83
C SER A 69 -21.71 12.63 -12.60
N ASP A 70 -22.87 12.07 -12.27
CA ASP A 70 -24.07 12.86 -12.04
C ASP A 70 -23.98 13.69 -10.75
N MET A 71 -23.35 13.15 -9.70
CA MET A 71 -23.04 13.87 -8.47
C MET A 71 -22.04 15.01 -8.68
N ILE A 72 -21.02 14.82 -9.51
CA ILE A 72 -20.06 15.88 -9.87
C ILE A 72 -20.77 17.00 -10.64
N LYS A 73 -21.63 16.66 -11.61
CA LYS A 73 -22.43 17.66 -12.33
C LYS A 73 -23.36 18.43 -11.41
N LEU A 74 -24.01 17.74 -10.47
CA LEU A 74 -24.85 18.38 -9.46
C LEU A 74 -24.02 19.36 -8.64
N LYS A 75 -22.87 18.94 -8.10
CA LYS A 75 -21.95 19.81 -7.37
C LYS A 75 -21.56 21.03 -8.18
N ASP A 76 -21.13 20.87 -9.43
CA ASP A 76 -20.69 21.98 -10.27
C ASP A 76 -21.81 23.00 -10.51
N ASN A 77 -23.05 22.52 -10.68
CA ASN A 77 -24.23 23.38 -10.78
C ASN A 77 -24.48 24.14 -9.48
N LEU A 78 -24.36 23.49 -8.32
CA LEU A 78 -24.53 24.12 -7.02
C LEU A 78 -23.41 25.11 -6.69
N GLN A 79 -22.17 24.80 -7.06
CA GLN A 79 -21.03 25.70 -6.87
C GLN A 79 -21.18 26.98 -7.70
N LYS A 80 -21.81 26.88 -8.89
CA LYS A 80 -22.15 28.05 -9.73
C LYS A 80 -23.29 28.88 -9.13
N GLN A 81 -24.30 28.24 -8.54
CA GLN A 81 -25.43 28.91 -7.88
C GLN A 81 -25.00 29.61 -6.58
N PHE A 82 -24.17 28.97 -5.77
CA PHE A 82 -23.75 29.46 -4.46
C PHE A 82 -22.28 29.87 -4.45
N LYS A 83 -21.96 31.04 -5.03
CA LYS A 83 -20.58 31.56 -5.11
C LYS A 83 -19.89 31.79 -3.75
N ASN A 84 -20.66 31.91 -2.66
CA ASN A 84 -20.14 32.15 -1.32
C ASN A 84 -19.95 30.85 -0.49
N MET A 85 -20.26 29.69 -1.06
CA MET A 85 -20.11 28.39 -0.40
C MET A 85 -19.17 27.49 -1.19
N ASN A 86 -18.32 26.74 -0.48
CA ASN A 86 -17.49 25.71 -1.08
C ASN A 86 -18.14 24.35 -0.83
N ILE A 87 -18.55 23.68 -1.88
CA ILE A 87 -19.24 22.39 -1.81
C ILE A 87 -18.23 21.27 -2.05
N TYR A 88 -18.11 20.38 -1.08
CA TYR A 88 -17.26 19.19 -1.17
C TYR A 88 -18.13 17.94 -1.16
N ILE A 89 -17.78 16.97 -2.01
CA ILE A 89 -18.38 15.64 -1.99
C ILE A 89 -17.36 14.69 -1.38
N TYR A 90 -17.81 13.85 -0.44
CA TYR A 90 -17.00 12.78 0.13
C TYR A 90 -17.76 11.46 0.07
N SER A 91 -17.09 10.41 -0.41
CA SER A 91 -17.53 9.02 -0.31
C SER A 91 -16.34 8.10 -0.58
N ASP A 92 -16.25 7.00 0.17
CA ASP A 92 -15.14 6.04 0.07
C ASP A 92 -15.06 5.41 -1.33
N LYS A 93 -16.20 5.18 -1.99
CA LYS A 93 -16.23 4.60 -3.33
C LYS A 93 -15.76 5.59 -4.39
N ILE A 94 -16.12 6.87 -4.24
CA ILE A 94 -15.65 7.93 -5.13
C ILE A 94 -14.15 8.11 -4.96
N LYS A 95 -13.64 8.11 -3.73
CA LYS A 95 -12.21 8.15 -3.44
C LYS A 95 -11.45 7.05 -4.19
N GLN A 96 -11.92 5.80 -4.15
CA GLN A 96 -11.29 4.70 -4.88
C GLN A 96 -11.29 4.92 -6.40
N ILE A 97 -12.41 5.34 -6.97
CA ILE A 97 -12.54 5.58 -8.42
C ILE A 97 -11.64 6.75 -8.85
N THR A 98 -11.65 7.86 -8.11
CA THR A 98 -10.80 9.02 -8.41
C THR A 98 -9.32 8.69 -8.32
N ILE A 99 -8.88 7.87 -7.36
CA ILE A 99 -7.49 7.40 -7.30
C ILE A 99 -7.11 6.62 -8.58
N LEU A 100 -8.01 5.78 -9.08
CA LEU A 100 -7.78 5.05 -10.34
C LEU A 100 -7.71 5.98 -11.55
N GLU A 101 -8.59 6.98 -11.63
CA GLU A 101 -8.58 7.97 -12.72
C GLU A 101 -7.32 8.84 -12.71
N VAL A 102 -6.92 9.33 -11.54
CA VAL A 102 -5.67 10.08 -11.37
C VAL A 102 -4.47 9.22 -11.79
N SER A 103 -4.45 7.94 -11.38
CA SER A 103 -3.39 7.02 -11.79
C SER A 103 -3.33 6.81 -13.30
N GLN A 104 -4.44 6.88 -14.03
CA GLN A 104 -4.45 6.80 -15.50
C GLN A 104 -3.93 8.09 -16.13
N SER A 105 -4.28 9.25 -15.57
CA SER A 105 -3.71 10.54 -16.01
C SER A 105 -2.19 10.56 -15.85
N ASP A 106 -1.68 9.97 -14.76
CA ASP A 106 -0.25 9.92 -14.46
C ASP A 106 0.57 9.07 -15.45
N LEU A 107 -0.06 8.14 -16.19
CA LEU A 107 0.62 7.37 -17.25
C LEU A 107 1.20 8.27 -18.34
N LEU A 108 0.59 9.43 -18.63
CA LEU A 108 1.12 10.38 -19.60
C LEU A 108 2.46 10.98 -19.15
N TYR A 109 2.60 11.29 -17.86
CA TYR A 109 3.87 11.79 -17.31
C TYR A 109 4.96 10.73 -17.33
N ILE A 110 4.59 9.46 -17.13
CA ILE A 110 5.51 8.33 -17.29
C ILE A 110 6.04 8.30 -18.74
N LEU A 111 5.15 8.35 -19.74
CA LEU A 111 5.56 8.38 -21.14
C LEU A 111 6.49 9.57 -21.45
N LEU A 112 6.19 10.75 -20.91
CA LEU A 112 7.03 11.93 -21.08
C LEU A 112 8.44 11.74 -20.50
N SER A 113 8.57 11.06 -19.36
CA SER A 113 9.87 10.74 -18.77
C SER A 113 10.68 9.79 -19.65
N PHE A 114 10.04 8.74 -20.20
CA PHE A 114 10.68 7.83 -21.14
C PHE A 114 11.20 8.56 -22.38
N ILE A 115 10.41 9.47 -22.95
CA ILE A 115 10.82 10.28 -24.10
C ILE A 115 12.02 11.17 -23.73
N SER A 116 11.97 11.85 -22.58
CA SER A 116 13.03 12.74 -22.12
C SER A 116 14.38 12.02 -21.97
N VAL A 117 14.39 10.86 -21.30
CA VAL A 117 15.62 10.06 -21.14
C VAL A 117 16.12 9.54 -22.49
N THR A 118 15.20 9.11 -23.37
CA THR A 118 15.58 8.67 -24.72
C THR A 118 16.25 9.79 -25.51
N LEU A 119 15.71 11.01 -25.47
CA LEU A 119 16.31 12.17 -26.13
C LEU A 119 17.71 12.47 -25.58
N TYR A 120 17.90 12.37 -24.27
CA TYR A 120 19.21 12.51 -23.66
C TYR A 120 20.20 11.44 -24.15
N LEU A 121 19.79 10.17 -24.20
CA LEU A 121 20.64 9.08 -24.71
C LEU A 121 20.94 9.23 -26.20
N ILE A 122 19.98 9.70 -27.00
CA ILE A 122 20.19 10.00 -28.43
C ILE A 122 21.24 11.11 -28.58
N TRP A 123 21.12 12.18 -27.79
CA TRP A 123 22.07 13.28 -27.78
C TRP A 123 23.47 12.81 -27.38
N TYR A 124 23.58 12.03 -26.30
CA TYR A 124 24.85 11.52 -25.81
C TYR A 124 25.51 10.53 -26.80
N PHE A 125 24.79 9.52 -27.28
CA PHE A 125 25.34 8.53 -28.22
C PHE A 125 25.56 9.09 -29.62
N LYS A 126 25.08 10.31 -29.92
CA LYS A 126 25.01 10.90 -31.27
C LYS A 126 24.32 9.94 -32.27
N SER A 127 23.35 9.13 -31.81
CA SER A 127 22.72 8.07 -32.58
C SER A 127 21.30 7.77 -32.10
N LEU A 128 20.33 7.93 -33.02
CA LEU A 128 18.93 7.61 -32.77
C LEU A 128 18.72 6.10 -32.55
N PHE A 129 19.46 5.26 -33.27
CA PHE A 129 19.37 3.80 -33.14
C PHE A 129 19.77 3.33 -31.75
N LEU A 130 20.92 3.78 -31.24
CA LEU A 130 21.41 3.38 -29.92
C LEU A 130 20.50 3.88 -28.80
N GLY A 131 20.01 5.12 -28.88
CA GLY A 131 19.08 5.67 -27.90
C GLY A 131 17.76 4.90 -27.80
N ILE A 132 17.12 4.58 -28.94
CA ILE A 132 15.87 3.80 -28.96
C ILE A 132 16.09 2.36 -28.48
N SER A 133 17.26 1.79 -28.78
CA SER A 133 17.56 0.40 -28.43
C SER A 133 17.58 0.15 -26.91
N VAL A 134 17.93 1.16 -26.12
CA VAL A 134 17.90 1.09 -24.64
C VAL A 134 16.48 0.95 -24.13
N VAL A 135 15.54 1.74 -24.65
CA VAL A 135 14.12 1.60 -24.27
C VAL A 135 13.56 0.26 -24.72
N LEU A 136 13.95 -0.21 -25.91
CA LEU A 136 13.53 -1.51 -26.41
C LEU A 136 14.00 -2.66 -25.50
N GLN A 137 15.22 -2.58 -24.94
CA GLN A 137 15.71 -3.55 -23.96
C GLN A 137 14.82 -3.64 -22.72
N ILE A 138 14.36 -2.50 -22.21
CA ILE A 138 13.46 -2.44 -21.05
C ILE A 138 12.09 -3.05 -21.41
N LEU A 139 11.59 -2.80 -22.61
CA LEU A 139 10.34 -3.42 -23.07
C LEU A 139 10.46 -4.94 -23.22
N ILE A 140 11.62 -5.44 -23.68
CA ILE A 140 11.90 -6.87 -23.78
C ILE A 140 12.01 -7.53 -22.40
N SER A 141 12.52 -6.82 -21.38
CA SER A 141 12.62 -7.38 -20.02
C SER A 141 11.27 -7.53 -19.31
N CYS A 142 10.25 -6.77 -19.71
CA CYS A 142 8.91 -6.81 -19.12
C CYS A 142 8.24 -8.21 -19.17
N PRO A 143 8.03 -8.85 -20.34
CA PRO A 143 7.40 -10.17 -20.40
C PRO A 143 8.24 -11.24 -19.70
N ILE A 144 9.58 -11.15 -19.77
CA ILE A 144 10.49 -12.10 -19.11
C ILE A 144 10.34 -12.00 -17.58
N THR A 145 10.33 -10.77 -17.05
CA THR A 145 10.14 -10.54 -15.61
C THR A 145 8.77 -11.04 -15.16
N LEU A 146 7.71 -10.72 -15.91
CA LEU A 146 6.36 -11.19 -15.58
C LEU A 146 6.26 -12.70 -15.53
N TYR A 147 6.88 -13.40 -16.47
CA TYR A 147 6.94 -14.86 -16.49
C TYR A 147 7.69 -15.41 -15.26
N ILE A 148 8.88 -14.88 -14.95
CA ILE A 148 9.65 -15.33 -13.79
C ILE A 148 8.87 -15.09 -12.49
N VAL A 149 8.30 -13.90 -12.30
CA VAL A 149 7.62 -13.55 -11.04
C VAL A 149 6.32 -14.34 -10.86
N LYS A 150 5.52 -14.51 -11.91
CA LYS A 150 4.24 -15.23 -11.82
C LYS A 150 4.41 -16.75 -11.80
N GLU A 151 5.24 -17.31 -12.68
CA GLU A 151 5.31 -18.76 -12.86
C GLU A 151 6.39 -19.41 -11.99
N ILE A 152 7.56 -18.76 -11.82
CA ILE A 152 8.69 -19.33 -11.07
C ILE A 152 8.61 -18.95 -9.59
N ILE A 153 8.46 -17.66 -9.28
CA ILE A 153 8.38 -17.16 -7.89
C ILE A 153 6.96 -17.33 -7.32
N GLN A 154 5.96 -17.57 -8.17
CA GLN A 154 4.56 -17.78 -7.78
C GLN A 154 3.92 -16.59 -7.05
N VAL A 155 4.29 -15.37 -7.43
CA VAL A 155 3.66 -14.14 -6.93
C VAL A 155 2.43 -13.83 -7.79
N SER A 156 1.23 -14.10 -7.24
CA SER A 156 -0.02 -13.87 -7.97
C SER A 156 -0.50 -12.40 -7.93
N TYR A 157 0.01 -11.61 -6.98
CA TYR A 157 -0.34 -10.22 -6.79
C TYR A 157 0.55 -9.27 -7.60
N ILE A 158 -0.04 -8.57 -8.58
CA ILE A 158 0.58 -7.45 -9.29
C ILE A 158 -0.33 -6.23 -9.18
N SER A 159 0.26 -5.10 -8.79
CA SER A 159 -0.45 -3.83 -8.65
C SER A 159 0.19 -2.72 -9.49
N ALA A 160 -0.48 -1.57 -9.56
CA ALA A 160 0.05 -0.36 -10.19
C ALA A 160 1.45 0.03 -9.63
N PHE A 161 1.68 -0.26 -8.35
CA PHE A 161 2.93 0.04 -7.66
C PHE A 161 4.14 -0.70 -8.26
N ASN A 162 3.94 -1.92 -8.78
CA ASN A 162 5.01 -2.70 -9.43
C ASN A 162 5.51 -2.05 -10.73
N PHE A 163 4.68 -1.26 -11.41
CA PHE A 163 5.12 -0.57 -12.63
C PHE A 163 6.15 0.53 -12.36
N LEU A 164 6.27 1.04 -11.12
CA LEU A 164 7.35 1.95 -10.73
C LEU A 164 8.74 1.32 -10.90
N ALA A 165 8.84 -0.01 -10.87
CA ALA A 165 10.09 -0.72 -11.14
C ALA A 165 10.66 -0.38 -12.52
N TYR A 166 9.80 -0.16 -13.53
CA TYR A 166 10.22 0.18 -14.89
C TYR A 166 10.73 1.60 -15.00
N PHE A 167 10.21 2.52 -14.19
CA PHE A 167 10.75 3.87 -14.10
C PHE A 167 12.18 3.86 -13.54
N PHE A 168 12.44 3.06 -12.50
CA PHE A 168 13.80 2.85 -12.02
C PHE A 168 14.70 2.14 -13.04
N ALA A 169 14.15 1.13 -13.74
CA ALA A 169 14.88 0.41 -14.78
C ALA A 169 15.36 1.34 -15.90
N LEU A 170 14.58 2.35 -16.28
CA LEU A 170 14.99 3.35 -17.28
C LEU A 170 16.28 4.07 -16.89
N GLY A 171 16.38 4.52 -15.64
CA GLY A 171 17.60 5.17 -15.14
C GLY A 171 18.80 4.21 -15.10
N PHE A 172 18.59 2.98 -14.61
CA PHE A 172 19.66 1.99 -14.45
C PHE A 172 20.18 1.46 -15.79
N VAL A 173 19.29 1.07 -16.71
CA VAL A 173 19.67 0.52 -18.02
C VAL A 173 20.32 1.62 -18.87
N GLY A 174 19.82 2.86 -18.78
CA GLY A 174 20.44 4.02 -19.40
C GLY A 174 21.88 4.21 -18.92
N SER A 175 22.13 4.26 -17.60
CA SER A 175 23.49 4.41 -17.06
C SER A 175 24.42 3.26 -17.45
N ASP A 176 23.92 2.02 -17.41
CA ASP A 176 24.74 0.84 -17.74
C ASP A 176 25.12 0.84 -19.23
N SER A 177 24.20 1.26 -20.09
CA SER A 177 24.45 1.40 -21.53
C SER A 177 25.49 2.48 -21.86
N LEU A 178 25.51 3.58 -21.09
CA LEU A 178 26.54 4.62 -21.23
C LEU A 178 27.92 4.08 -20.85
N ILE A 179 28.04 3.36 -19.74
CA ILE A 179 29.32 2.76 -19.30
C ILE A 179 29.87 1.78 -20.35
N ILE A 180 29.01 0.95 -20.95
CA ILE A 180 29.42 0.02 -22.01
C ILE A 180 29.89 0.80 -23.25
N TYR A 181 29.17 1.85 -23.63
CA TYR A 181 29.54 2.69 -24.76
C TYR A 181 30.85 3.45 -24.55
N GLU A 182 31.06 4.06 -23.38
CA GLU A 182 32.32 4.71 -23.01
C GLU A 182 33.47 3.71 -23.03
N SER A 183 33.28 2.53 -22.45
CA SER A 183 34.28 1.45 -22.49
C SER A 183 34.59 1.05 -23.94
N TRP A 184 33.60 1.02 -24.84
CA TRP A 184 33.83 0.75 -26.26
C TRP A 184 34.64 1.86 -26.95
N GLN A 185 34.35 3.13 -26.65
CA GLN A 185 35.08 4.27 -27.20
C GLN A 185 36.53 4.31 -26.73
N GLU A 186 36.77 4.07 -25.43
CA GLU A 186 38.13 4.00 -24.89
C GLU A 186 38.96 2.90 -25.55
N THR A 187 38.38 1.72 -25.80
CA THR A 187 39.11 0.66 -26.54
C THR A 187 39.48 1.04 -27.97
N GLY A 188 38.73 1.94 -28.60
CA GLY A 188 38.99 2.42 -29.95
C GLY A 188 40.23 3.31 -30.07
N LYS A 189 40.74 3.84 -28.96
CA LYS A 189 41.97 4.66 -28.92
C LYS A 189 43.25 3.83 -29.03
N PHE A 190 43.17 2.51 -28.79
CA PHE A 190 44.31 1.60 -28.91
C PHE A 190 44.41 1.04 -30.33
N ILE A 191 45.42 1.47 -31.07
CA ILE A 191 45.68 1.09 -32.48
C ILE A 191 45.73 -0.45 -32.67
N GLU A 192 46.25 -1.19 -31.67
CA GLU A 192 46.35 -2.66 -31.70
C GLU A 192 44.99 -3.38 -31.65
N LEU A 193 43.94 -2.73 -31.12
CA LEU A 193 42.60 -3.29 -30.96
C LEU A 193 41.63 -2.79 -32.04
N GLU A 194 42.00 -1.76 -32.80
CA GLU A 194 41.17 -1.13 -33.82
C GLU A 194 40.78 -2.10 -34.95
N PHE A 195 41.74 -2.91 -35.41
CA PHE A 195 41.55 -3.82 -36.55
C PHE A 195 40.94 -5.18 -36.17
N ASN A 196 40.92 -5.54 -34.89
CA ASN A 196 40.41 -6.84 -34.43
C ASN A 196 39.19 -6.70 -33.52
N TYR A 197 38.01 -6.61 -34.13
CA TYR A 197 36.72 -6.48 -33.45
C TYR A 197 36.48 -7.52 -32.35
N ILE A 198 36.95 -8.76 -32.52
CA ILE A 198 36.75 -9.84 -31.54
C ILE A 198 37.56 -9.56 -30.28
N LYS A 199 38.82 -9.13 -30.43
CA LYS A 199 39.66 -8.74 -29.29
C LYS A 199 39.12 -7.48 -28.62
N ARG A 200 38.67 -6.49 -29.41
CA ARG A 200 38.08 -5.25 -28.92
C ARG A 200 36.85 -5.50 -28.04
N ILE A 201 35.86 -6.25 -28.54
CA ILE A 201 34.65 -6.57 -27.76
C ILE A 201 34.96 -7.40 -26.52
N SER A 202 35.89 -8.35 -26.62
CA SER A 202 36.30 -9.16 -25.47
C SER A 202 36.89 -8.29 -24.35
N TYR A 203 37.67 -7.28 -24.71
CA TYR A 203 38.22 -6.34 -23.74
C TYR A 203 37.14 -5.40 -23.18
N THR A 204 36.31 -4.80 -24.05
CA THR A 204 35.21 -3.92 -23.63
C THR A 204 34.26 -4.61 -22.66
N ILE A 205 33.83 -5.85 -22.95
CA ILE A 205 32.91 -6.60 -22.08
C ILE A 205 33.57 -6.92 -20.74
N ARG A 206 34.85 -7.33 -20.70
CA ARG A 206 35.54 -7.61 -19.43
C ARG A 206 35.63 -6.37 -18.55
N GLN A 207 35.97 -5.23 -19.15
CA GLN A 207 36.05 -3.96 -18.44
C GLN A 207 34.67 -3.51 -17.94
N ALA A 208 33.66 -3.49 -18.83
CA ALA A 208 32.31 -3.09 -18.47
C ALA A 208 31.71 -4.01 -17.40
N PHE A 209 31.88 -5.33 -17.52
CA PHE A 209 31.41 -6.28 -16.52
C PHE A 209 31.99 -6.02 -15.13
N SER A 210 33.31 -5.76 -15.05
CA SER A 210 33.96 -5.46 -13.77
C SER A 210 33.44 -4.18 -13.12
N ILE A 211 33.03 -3.19 -13.91
CA ILE A 211 32.48 -1.91 -13.41
C ILE A 211 31.01 -2.08 -13.00
N LEU A 212 30.23 -2.82 -13.79
CA LEU A 212 28.77 -2.93 -13.63
C LEU A 212 28.35 -3.97 -12.59
N LEU A 213 29.16 -5.00 -12.34
CA LEU A 213 28.77 -6.13 -11.48
C LEU A 213 28.45 -5.68 -10.05
N GLY A 214 29.31 -4.87 -9.43
CA GLY A 214 29.15 -4.44 -8.04
C GLY A 214 27.86 -3.64 -7.81
N PRO A 215 27.65 -2.52 -8.53
CA PRO A 215 26.44 -1.71 -8.41
C PRO A 215 25.15 -2.48 -8.73
N ASN A 216 25.13 -3.32 -9.77
CA ASN A 216 23.94 -4.10 -10.11
C ASN A 216 23.64 -5.19 -9.07
N SER A 217 24.65 -5.89 -8.58
CA SER A 217 24.46 -6.89 -7.52
C SER A 217 23.90 -6.26 -6.25
N LEU A 218 24.38 -5.07 -5.87
CA LEU A 218 23.86 -4.32 -4.73
C LEU A 218 22.39 -3.92 -4.94
N LYS A 219 22.04 -3.37 -6.10
CA LYS A 219 20.65 -3.01 -6.43
C LYS A 219 19.72 -4.22 -6.33
N ILE A 220 20.10 -5.35 -6.92
CA ILE A 220 19.34 -6.61 -6.89
C ILE A 220 19.16 -7.09 -5.46
N PHE A 221 20.24 -7.12 -4.66
CA PHE A 221 20.18 -7.52 -3.26
C PHE A 221 19.24 -6.63 -2.45
N CYS A 222 19.35 -5.31 -2.58
CA CYS A 222 18.49 -4.36 -1.87
C CYS A 222 17.01 -4.55 -2.21
N PHE A 223 16.66 -4.74 -3.49
CA PHE A 223 15.26 -4.97 -3.87
C PHE A 223 14.74 -6.32 -3.37
N TYR A 224 15.54 -7.38 -3.39
CA TYR A 224 15.14 -8.65 -2.80
C TYR A 224 15.00 -8.58 -1.27
N CYS A 225 15.81 -7.78 -0.57
CA CYS A 225 15.60 -7.50 0.85
C CYS A 225 14.26 -6.79 1.12
N VAL A 226 13.86 -5.85 0.26
CA VAL A 226 12.51 -5.25 0.31
C VAL A 226 11.43 -6.31 0.07
N GLY A 227 11.72 -7.31 -0.78
CA GLY A 227 10.87 -8.47 -1.02
C GLY A 227 10.60 -9.33 0.22
N LEU A 228 11.45 -9.27 1.25
CA LEU A 228 11.26 -10.00 2.51
C LEU A 228 10.34 -9.29 3.51
N SER A 229 9.73 -8.17 3.13
CA SER A 229 8.76 -7.44 3.96
C SER A 229 7.49 -8.29 4.21
N ASP A 230 6.95 -8.23 5.43
CA ASP A 230 5.67 -8.87 5.77
C ASP A 230 4.46 -8.16 5.13
N VAL A 231 4.67 -6.98 4.55
CA VAL A 231 3.63 -6.19 3.89
C VAL A 231 3.53 -6.59 2.42
N MET A 232 2.46 -7.32 2.06
CA MET A 232 2.27 -7.93 0.73
C MET A 232 2.57 -6.99 -0.46
N PRO A 233 2.03 -5.76 -0.59
CA PRO A 233 2.35 -4.91 -1.73
C PRO A 233 3.83 -4.50 -1.83
N ILE A 234 4.50 -4.33 -0.69
CA ILE A 234 5.93 -3.96 -0.61
C ILE A 234 6.79 -5.18 -0.98
N SER A 235 6.41 -6.35 -0.48
CA SER A 235 7.07 -7.62 -0.81
C SER A 235 6.98 -7.93 -2.31
N SER A 236 5.78 -7.85 -2.89
CA SER A 236 5.58 -8.05 -4.33
C SER A 236 6.42 -7.06 -5.16
N PHE A 237 6.45 -5.78 -4.76
CA PHE A 237 7.27 -4.77 -5.41
C PHE A 237 8.77 -5.07 -5.34
N GLY A 238 9.27 -5.50 -4.18
CA GLY A 238 10.69 -5.85 -4.00
C GLY A 238 11.10 -7.05 -4.86
N LEU A 239 10.32 -8.14 -4.83
CA LEU A 239 10.55 -9.33 -5.64
C LEU A 239 10.48 -9.02 -7.15
N PHE A 240 9.49 -8.23 -7.55
CA PHE A 240 9.33 -7.81 -8.93
C PHE A 240 10.49 -6.92 -9.39
N SER A 241 10.80 -5.86 -8.65
CA SER A 241 11.88 -4.92 -9.00
C SER A 241 13.26 -5.57 -9.02
N GLY A 242 13.55 -6.45 -8.06
CA GLY A 242 14.81 -7.21 -8.04
C GLY A 242 14.98 -8.06 -9.29
N THR A 243 13.89 -8.71 -9.72
CA THR A 243 13.87 -9.51 -10.95
C THR A 243 13.99 -8.64 -12.20
N VAL A 244 13.33 -7.47 -12.25
CA VAL A 244 13.47 -6.49 -13.36
C VAL A 244 14.93 -6.07 -13.51
N VAL A 245 15.60 -5.70 -12.42
CA VAL A 245 17.01 -5.26 -12.46
C VAL A 245 17.91 -6.42 -12.89
N LEU A 246 17.69 -7.63 -12.36
CA LEU A 246 18.44 -8.83 -12.73
C LEU A 246 18.34 -9.13 -14.22
N VAL A 247 17.12 -9.21 -14.76
CA VAL A 247 16.87 -9.52 -16.18
C VAL A 247 17.47 -8.43 -17.07
N ASN A 248 17.26 -7.16 -16.72
CA ASN A 248 17.83 -6.05 -17.47
C ASN A 248 19.36 -6.08 -17.49
N PHE A 249 20.02 -6.38 -16.36
CA PHE A 249 21.48 -6.48 -16.29
C PHE A 249 22.03 -7.49 -17.30
N PHE A 250 21.44 -8.68 -17.40
CA PHE A 250 21.85 -9.69 -18.38
C PHE A 250 21.55 -9.27 -19.82
N ILE A 251 20.38 -8.67 -20.07
CA ILE A 251 20.04 -8.15 -21.41
C ILE A 251 21.02 -7.06 -21.83
N THR A 252 21.32 -6.10 -20.97
CA THR A 252 22.25 -5.01 -21.29
C THR A 252 23.67 -5.53 -21.54
N LEU A 253 24.17 -6.47 -20.74
CA LEU A 253 25.50 -7.06 -20.96
C LEU A 253 25.61 -7.85 -22.28
N THR A 254 24.53 -8.47 -22.74
CA THR A 254 24.53 -9.31 -23.93
C THR A 254 24.14 -8.54 -25.20
N LEU A 255 23.04 -7.80 -25.14
CA LEU A 255 22.43 -7.14 -26.30
C LEU A 255 23.08 -5.79 -26.61
N GLN A 256 23.48 -4.99 -25.60
CA GLN A 256 24.06 -3.66 -25.84
C GLN A 256 25.37 -3.70 -26.65
N PRO A 257 26.36 -4.56 -26.33
CA PRO A 257 27.58 -4.65 -27.14
C PRO A 257 27.30 -5.08 -28.58
N CYS A 258 26.35 -5.99 -28.79
CA CYS A 258 25.93 -6.41 -30.12
C CYS A 258 25.35 -5.26 -30.95
N LEU A 259 24.51 -4.43 -30.31
CA LEU A 259 23.91 -3.25 -30.95
C LEU A 259 24.95 -2.17 -31.29
N ILE A 260 25.95 -1.97 -30.44
CA ILE A 260 27.06 -1.04 -30.70
C ILE A 260 27.87 -1.49 -31.93
N ILE A 261 28.20 -2.79 -32.03
CA ILE A 261 28.89 -3.32 -33.21
C ILE A 261 28.05 -3.20 -34.46
N LEU A 262 26.75 -3.52 -34.37
CA LEU A 262 25.83 -3.40 -35.49
C LEU A 262 25.76 -1.95 -35.98
N TYR A 263 25.72 -1.00 -35.04
CA TYR A 263 25.74 0.42 -35.32
C TYR A 263 27.01 0.82 -36.10
N GLU A 264 28.19 0.45 -35.62
CA GLU A 264 29.46 0.81 -36.25
C GLU A 264 29.64 0.14 -37.63
N LYS A 265 29.24 -1.13 -37.79
CA LYS A 265 29.44 -1.88 -39.04
C LYS A 265 28.45 -1.51 -40.13
N ARG A 266 27.17 -1.34 -39.79
CA ARG A 266 26.07 -1.23 -40.76
C ARG A 266 25.47 0.18 -40.76
N ILE A 267 25.08 0.68 -39.61
CA ILE A 267 24.20 1.86 -39.53
C ILE A 267 24.97 3.17 -39.73
N LYS A 268 26.20 3.28 -39.22
CA LYS A 268 27.08 4.44 -39.47
C LYS A 268 27.33 4.64 -40.98
N LYS A 269 27.41 3.54 -41.74
CA LYS A 269 27.59 3.58 -43.21
C LYS A 269 26.31 3.92 -43.98
N ILE A 270 25.15 3.48 -43.50
CA ILE A 270 23.85 3.72 -44.14
C ILE A 270 23.39 5.18 -43.94
N PHE A 271 23.61 5.77 -42.76
CA PHE A 271 23.25 7.17 -42.49
C PHE A 271 24.21 8.19 -43.14
N CYS A 272 25.34 7.75 -43.72
CA CYS A 272 26.14 8.56 -44.65
C CYS A 272 25.57 8.60 -46.08
N PHE A 273 24.45 7.92 -46.36
CA PHE A 273 23.87 7.81 -47.70
C PHE A 273 22.67 8.76 -47.96
N ILE A 274 22.38 9.69 -47.04
CA ILE A 274 21.49 10.83 -47.30
C ILE A 274 22.39 12.02 -47.70
N PRO A 275 22.43 12.44 -48.97
CA PRO A 275 23.21 13.59 -49.37
C PRO A 275 22.50 14.85 -48.90
N SER A 276 22.93 15.39 -47.77
CA SER A 276 22.86 16.82 -47.50
C SER A 276 24.28 17.31 -47.28
N LEU A 277 24.61 18.49 -47.79
CA LEU A 277 25.96 19.09 -47.91
C LEU A 277 26.78 19.21 -46.59
N SER A 278 26.33 18.62 -45.50
CA SER A 278 26.96 18.68 -44.18
C SER A 278 28.05 17.62 -43.97
N GLN A 279 28.02 16.42 -44.59
CA GLN A 279 28.87 15.30 -44.10
C GLN A 279 30.39 15.49 -44.20
N ILE A 280 30.94 16.02 -45.30
CA ILE A 280 32.42 16.17 -45.46
C ILE A 280 32.98 17.31 -44.60
N MET A 281 32.15 18.32 -44.31
CA MET A 281 32.50 19.44 -43.44
C MET A 281 32.26 19.08 -41.97
N TYR A 282 31.22 18.29 -41.67
CA TYR A 282 30.85 17.80 -40.34
C TYR A 282 31.82 16.71 -39.84
N ASP A 283 32.28 15.79 -40.69
CA ASP A 283 33.28 14.79 -40.27
C ASP A 283 34.66 15.43 -39.99
N ARG A 284 35.06 16.47 -40.74
CA ARG A 284 36.29 17.23 -40.45
C ARG A 284 36.14 18.13 -39.23
N LEU A 285 35.01 18.82 -39.08
CA LEU A 285 34.71 19.64 -37.91
C LEU A 285 34.54 18.80 -36.64
N ILE A 286 34.00 17.58 -36.73
CA ILE A 286 33.87 16.66 -35.59
C ILE A 286 35.19 15.98 -35.28
N GLN A 287 36.02 15.57 -36.24
CA GLN A 287 37.36 15.06 -35.90
C GLN A 287 38.21 16.14 -35.23
N ASP A 288 38.13 17.39 -35.70
CA ASP A 288 38.81 18.52 -35.06
C ASP A 288 38.17 18.90 -33.72
N GLN A 289 36.84 18.89 -33.58
CA GLN A 289 36.16 19.20 -32.31
C GLN A 289 36.32 18.09 -31.27
N GLU A 290 36.27 16.81 -31.65
CA GLU A 290 36.39 15.66 -30.74
C GLU A 290 37.86 15.45 -30.35
N TYR A 291 38.83 15.80 -31.20
CA TYR A 291 40.24 15.90 -30.82
C TYR A 291 40.52 17.10 -29.91
N GLN A 292 39.92 18.27 -30.18
CA GLN A 292 40.04 19.46 -29.33
C GLN A 292 39.30 19.30 -27.99
N GLU A 293 38.12 18.66 -27.94
CA GLU A 293 37.39 18.35 -26.70
C GLU A 293 38.11 17.27 -25.90
N ASN A 294 38.61 16.20 -26.53
CA ASN A 294 39.39 15.19 -25.81
C ASN A 294 40.71 15.76 -25.30
N GLN A 295 41.38 16.65 -26.05
CA GLN A 295 42.52 17.40 -25.55
C GLN A 295 42.13 18.42 -24.49
N GLN A 296 40.97 19.07 -24.56
CA GLN A 296 40.52 20.01 -23.53
C GLN A 296 40.07 19.30 -22.26
N VAL A 297 39.41 18.15 -22.34
CA VAL A 297 39.01 17.31 -21.20
C VAL A 297 40.22 16.60 -20.60
N GLN A 298 41.17 16.11 -21.41
CA GLN A 298 42.47 15.65 -20.91
C GLN A 298 43.28 16.80 -20.31
N ASN A 299 43.32 17.98 -20.92
CA ASN A 299 44.02 19.14 -20.36
C ASN A 299 43.31 19.74 -19.13
N GLN A 300 41.99 19.57 -19.00
CA GLN A 300 41.20 19.96 -17.82
C GLN A 300 41.35 18.95 -16.69
N THR A 301 41.35 17.65 -16.98
CA THR A 301 41.66 16.60 -15.97
C THR A 301 43.13 16.66 -15.55
N ILE A 302 44.05 16.95 -16.48
CA ILE A 302 45.45 17.24 -16.18
C ILE A 302 45.59 18.58 -15.42
N LYS A 303 44.82 19.63 -15.73
CA LYS A 303 44.79 20.89 -14.95
C LYS A 303 44.19 20.71 -13.55
N LEU A 304 43.12 19.92 -13.39
CA LEU A 304 42.56 19.55 -12.08
C LEU A 304 43.56 18.69 -11.30
N SER A 305 44.31 17.81 -11.97
CA SER A 305 45.38 17.04 -11.34
C SER A 305 46.60 17.90 -10.98
N LYS A 306 46.88 18.98 -11.74
CA LYS A 306 47.94 19.97 -11.50
C LYS A 306 47.55 21.06 -10.51
N LEU A 307 46.27 21.24 -10.21
CA LEU A 307 45.76 21.92 -9.00
C LEU A 307 46.02 21.04 -7.76
N ASN A 308 47.24 20.51 -7.66
CA ASN A 308 47.74 19.78 -6.52
C ASN A 308 48.19 20.73 -5.41
N ASN A 309 47.28 21.60 -5.01
CA ASN A 309 47.13 21.95 -3.61
C ASN A 309 45.97 21.11 -3.05
N GLN A 310 45.94 19.81 -3.39
CA GLN A 310 44.83 18.89 -3.14
C GLN A 310 44.46 18.86 -1.65
N ASN A 311 45.41 19.10 -0.74
CA ASN A 311 45.14 19.12 0.70
C ASN A 311 44.33 20.35 1.14
N ALA A 312 44.52 21.53 0.52
CA ALA A 312 43.86 22.77 0.94
C ALA A 312 42.34 22.78 0.69
N ILE A 313 41.87 22.08 -0.36
CA ILE A 313 40.43 21.97 -0.70
C ILE A 313 39.82 20.68 -0.13
N ARG A 314 40.61 19.62 0.04
CA ARG A 314 40.13 18.34 0.63
C ARG A 314 39.55 18.54 2.02
N TYR A 315 40.30 19.16 2.94
CA TYR A 315 39.85 19.35 4.32
C TYR A 315 38.53 20.14 4.43
N PRO A 316 38.36 21.33 3.79
CA PRO A 316 37.10 22.05 3.87
C PRO A 316 35.95 21.30 3.17
N LEU A 317 36.21 20.59 2.06
CA LEU A 317 35.18 19.79 1.38
C LEU A 317 34.74 18.60 2.25
N THR A 318 35.68 17.89 2.88
CA THR A 318 35.37 16.80 3.81
C THR A 318 34.62 17.30 5.04
N LEU A 319 35.02 18.45 5.60
CA LEU A 319 34.33 19.09 6.70
C LEU A 319 32.89 19.45 6.30
N MET A 320 32.69 20.00 5.10
CA MET A 320 31.37 20.32 4.57
C MET A 320 30.49 19.07 4.47
N PHE A 321 30.99 17.95 3.92
CA PHE A 321 30.22 16.70 3.87
C PHE A 321 29.93 16.13 5.25
N ILE A 322 30.88 16.18 6.19
CA ILE A 322 30.66 15.77 7.58
C ILE A 322 29.58 16.65 8.22
N LEU A 323 29.63 17.97 8.03
CA LEU A 323 28.62 18.90 8.53
C LEU A 323 27.24 18.61 7.93
N ILE A 324 27.16 18.32 6.63
CA ILE A 324 25.91 17.91 5.98
C ILE A 324 25.40 16.61 6.60
N ILE A 325 26.25 15.59 6.79
CA ILE A 325 25.85 14.32 7.40
C ILE A 325 25.36 14.52 8.84
N VAL A 326 26.07 15.32 9.63
CA VAL A 326 25.70 15.64 11.02
C VAL A 326 24.38 16.40 11.05
N LEU A 327 24.20 17.39 10.18
CA LEU A 327 22.98 18.19 10.10
C LEU A 327 21.80 17.34 9.62
N CYS A 328 21.98 16.53 8.57
CA CYS A 328 20.97 15.58 8.11
C CYS A 328 20.62 14.56 9.18
N SER A 329 21.60 14.02 9.92
CA SER A 329 21.37 13.09 11.03
C SER A 329 20.63 13.76 12.18
N TYR A 330 20.99 15.00 12.52
CA TYR A 330 20.33 15.79 13.54
C TYR A 330 18.87 16.09 13.18
N VAL A 331 18.61 16.49 11.93
CA VAL A 331 17.26 16.72 11.43
C VAL A 331 16.49 15.40 11.36
N ALA A 332 17.12 14.30 10.91
CA ALA A 332 16.54 12.94 10.90
C ALA A 332 16.03 12.51 12.28
N LEU A 333 16.83 12.76 13.33
CA LEU A 333 16.46 12.47 14.72
C LEU A 333 15.34 13.36 15.27
N LYS A 334 15.14 14.55 14.67
CA LYS A 334 14.10 15.50 15.06
C LYS A 334 12.83 15.42 14.21
N PHE A 335 12.80 14.60 13.15
CA PHE A 335 11.59 14.45 12.37
C PHE A 335 10.48 13.95 13.30
N PRO A 336 9.40 14.74 13.49
CA PRO A 336 8.30 14.30 14.33
C PRO A 336 7.76 13.00 13.75
N ASP A 337 7.63 11.97 14.59
CA ASP A 337 6.92 10.72 14.26
C ASP A 337 5.69 11.07 13.43
N MET A 338 5.52 10.48 12.25
CA MET A 338 4.49 10.90 11.28
C MET A 338 3.10 10.96 11.96
N LYS A 339 2.68 12.15 12.41
CA LYS A 339 1.53 12.27 13.31
C LYS A 339 0.20 12.13 12.59
N LYS A 340 0.17 12.40 11.28
CA LYS A 340 -1.05 12.38 10.44
C LYS A 340 -1.05 11.15 9.53
N GLN A 341 -2.24 10.65 9.20
CA GLN A 341 -2.42 9.59 8.21
C GLN A 341 -1.79 9.95 6.85
N ASP A 342 -1.41 8.91 6.11
CA ASP A 342 -0.75 9.09 4.82
C ASP A 342 -1.74 9.71 3.81
N LYS A 343 -1.30 10.77 3.15
CA LYS A 343 -2.09 11.48 2.14
C LYS A 343 -1.90 10.80 0.79
N PHE A 344 -2.96 10.16 0.28
CA PHE A 344 -2.94 9.51 -1.03
C PHE A 344 -3.04 10.51 -2.19
N LEU A 345 -3.64 11.68 -1.96
CA LEU A 345 -3.82 12.73 -2.96
C LEU A 345 -3.18 14.04 -2.48
N PRO A 346 -2.78 14.94 -3.39
CA PRO A 346 -2.26 16.26 -3.04
C PRO A 346 -3.20 17.05 -2.13
N GLU A 347 -2.67 17.99 -1.32
CA GLU A 347 -3.49 18.78 -0.37
C GLU A 347 -4.54 19.65 -1.07
N GLN A 348 -4.25 20.09 -2.29
CA GLN A 348 -5.16 20.90 -3.08
C GLN A 348 -6.31 20.08 -3.66
N HIS A 349 -6.21 18.75 -3.66
CA HIS A 349 -7.24 17.89 -4.20
C HIS A 349 -8.50 17.98 -3.31
N GLU A 350 -9.67 18.09 -3.94
CA GLU A 350 -10.93 18.31 -3.24
C GLU A 350 -11.24 17.21 -2.23
N PHE A 351 -11.02 15.94 -2.57
CA PHE A 351 -11.10 14.83 -1.61
C PHE A 351 -10.16 14.96 -0.40
N THR A 352 -8.89 15.36 -0.59
CA THR A 352 -7.97 15.57 0.53
C THR A 352 -8.47 16.70 1.43
N ARG A 353 -9.01 17.76 0.84
CA ARG A 353 -9.59 18.86 1.61
C ARG A 353 -10.87 18.47 2.33
N ALA A 354 -11.77 17.75 1.67
CA ALA A 354 -13.01 17.24 2.25
C ALA A 354 -12.72 16.32 3.45
N THR A 355 -11.76 15.40 3.30
CA THR A 355 -11.32 14.53 4.40
C THR A 355 -10.69 15.33 5.53
N GLN A 356 -9.84 16.32 5.24
CA GLN A 356 -9.27 17.17 6.28
C GLN A 356 -10.34 17.94 7.05
N ILE A 357 -11.33 18.52 6.37
CA ILE A 357 -12.43 19.24 7.03
C ILE A 357 -13.22 18.27 7.92
N LEU A 358 -13.61 17.10 7.39
CA LEU A 358 -14.32 16.07 8.16
C LEU A 358 -13.54 15.58 9.39
N ASN A 359 -12.22 15.55 9.29
CA ASN A 359 -11.37 14.95 10.32
C ASN A 359 -10.81 15.95 11.34
N GLU A 360 -10.52 17.19 10.91
CA GLU A 360 -9.81 18.20 11.69
C GLU A 360 -10.75 19.33 12.17
N ASP A 361 -11.77 19.71 11.37
CA ASP A 361 -12.62 20.87 11.66
C ASP A 361 -13.94 20.51 12.37
N PHE A 362 -14.46 19.31 12.15
CA PHE A 362 -15.65 18.83 12.86
C PHE A 362 -15.26 18.15 14.19
N HIS A 363 -15.56 18.84 15.30
CA HIS A 363 -15.36 18.29 16.64
C HIS A 363 -16.27 17.09 16.91
N ILE A 364 -15.72 16.14 17.66
CA ILE A 364 -16.32 14.91 18.18
C ILE A 364 -17.71 15.21 18.73
N SER A 365 -18.76 14.92 17.95
CA SER A 365 -20.07 14.72 18.56
C SER A 365 -19.97 13.44 19.40
N TYR A 366 -20.39 13.54 20.66
CA TYR A 366 -20.44 12.43 21.64
C TYR A 366 -21.10 11.15 21.09
N ASN A 367 -21.83 11.26 19.98
CA ASN A 367 -22.38 10.15 19.22
C ASN A 367 -21.75 10.04 17.82
N GLY A 368 -20.64 9.29 17.71
CA GLY A 368 -20.62 8.17 16.78
C GLY A 368 -19.83 8.23 15.46
N VAL A 369 -19.10 9.29 15.12
CA VAL A 369 -18.46 9.32 13.77
C VAL A 369 -16.97 8.96 13.75
N ASN A 370 -16.22 9.27 14.81
CA ASN A 370 -14.75 9.11 14.82
C ASN A 370 -14.18 8.15 15.88
N SER A 371 -15.03 7.50 16.70
CA SER A 371 -14.57 6.49 17.66
C SER A 371 -14.24 5.17 16.96
N ILE A 372 -13.30 4.41 17.51
CA ILE A 372 -12.92 3.12 16.95
C ILE A 372 -13.91 2.06 17.45
N PRO A 373 -14.74 1.45 16.57
CA PRO A 373 -15.61 0.35 16.97
C PRO A 373 -14.77 -0.90 17.20
N ILE A 374 -14.95 -1.51 18.37
CA ILE A 374 -14.23 -2.70 18.79
C ILE A 374 -15.24 -3.83 18.99
N TYR A 375 -14.95 -4.95 18.35
CA TYR A 375 -15.75 -6.15 18.39
C TYR A 375 -15.01 -7.17 19.25
N LEU A 376 -15.57 -7.45 20.41
CA LEU A 376 -15.11 -8.50 21.33
C LEU A 376 -15.83 -9.78 20.95
N PHE A 377 -15.11 -10.80 20.50
CA PHE A 377 -15.69 -12.05 20.05
C PHE A 377 -15.15 -13.26 20.83
N GLN A 378 -16.02 -14.25 21.02
CA GLN A 378 -15.75 -15.56 21.62
C GLN A 378 -16.27 -16.66 20.69
N GLY A 379 -15.67 -17.85 20.75
CA GLY A 379 -16.09 -19.02 19.96
C GLY A 379 -15.16 -19.39 18.79
N SER A 380 -14.00 -18.75 18.66
CA SER A 380 -12.98 -19.14 17.67
C SER A 380 -11.57 -19.22 18.26
N LYS A 381 -10.83 -20.29 17.91
CA LYS A 381 -9.43 -20.50 18.27
C LYS A 381 -8.47 -19.72 17.38
N GLY A 382 -8.89 -19.34 16.18
CA GLY A 382 -8.11 -18.49 15.27
C GLY A 382 -8.54 -18.67 13.83
N ILE A 383 -7.66 -18.28 12.91
CA ILE A 383 -7.85 -18.46 11.47
C ILE A 383 -6.77 -19.43 10.99
N GLN A 384 -7.19 -20.51 10.32
CA GLN A 384 -6.29 -21.42 9.64
C GLN A 384 -5.84 -20.80 8.33
N ARG A 385 -4.52 -20.69 8.15
CA ARG A 385 -3.89 -20.13 6.95
C ARG A 385 -3.03 -21.12 6.16
N THR A 386 -3.08 -22.41 6.52
CA THR A 386 -2.32 -23.45 5.84
C THR A 386 -2.83 -23.65 4.41
N GLY A 387 -1.95 -23.56 3.41
CA GLY A 387 -2.33 -23.73 1.99
C GLY A 387 -2.98 -22.51 1.35
N ILE A 388 -2.96 -21.36 2.02
CA ILE A 388 -3.50 -20.11 1.49
C ILE A 388 -2.38 -19.31 0.83
N ASP A 389 -2.64 -18.90 -0.41
CA ASP A 389 -1.77 -17.99 -1.12
C ASP A 389 -1.79 -16.61 -0.45
N ILE A 390 -0.65 -16.20 0.12
CA ILE A 390 -0.46 -14.89 0.74
C ILE A 390 -0.70 -13.73 -0.23
N TRP A 391 -0.61 -13.98 -1.53
CA TRP A 391 -0.82 -13.01 -2.60
C TRP A 391 -2.30 -12.82 -2.96
N ASN A 392 -3.18 -13.70 -2.46
CA ASN A 392 -4.62 -13.59 -2.71
C ASN A 392 -5.34 -12.84 -1.58
N THR A 393 -5.63 -11.56 -1.80
CA THR A 393 -6.38 -10.71 -0.85
C THR A 393 -7.80 -11.20 -0.58
N ARG A 394 -8.38 -12.04 -1.45
CA ARG A 394 -9.78 -12.51 -1.33
C ARG A 394 -9.93 -13.69 -0.37
N LYS A 395 -8.85 -14.46 -0.15
CA LYS A 395 -8.88 -15.64 0.72
C LYS A 395 -8.01 -15.40 1.95
N ILE A 396 -8.64 -14.97 3.04
CA ILE A 396 -7.97 -14.69 4.32
C ILE A 396 -7.76 -15.98 5.13
N GLY A 397 -8.68 -16.93 4.96
CA GLY A 397 -8.63 -18.28 5.52
C GLY A 397 -9.89 -18.73 6.22
N GLU A 398 -9.82 -19.94 6.75
CA GLU A 398 -10.95 -20.61 7.38
C GLU A 398 -10.90 -20.41 8.89
N VAL A 399 -12.05 -20.13 9.49
CA VAL A 399 -12.14 -19.91 10.94
C VAL A 399 -12.07 -21.24 11.66
N ILE A 400 -11.14 -21.38 12.60
CA ILE A 400 -11.08 -22.52 13.51
C ILE A 400 -12.04 -22.23 14.67
N LEU A 401 -13.19 -22.89 14.67
CA LEU A 401 -14.17 -22.77 15.75
C LEU A 401 -13.68 -23.44 17.03
N ASP A 402 -14.06 -22.88 18.17
CA ASP A 402 -13.79 -23.50 19.46
C ASP A 402 -14.90 -24.50 19.81
N GLY A 403 -14.61 -25.79 19.72
CA GLY A 403 -15.57 -26.85 20.02
C GLY A 403 -16.07 -26.87 21.46
N GLU A 404 -15.27 -26.32 22.39
CA GLU A 404 -15.56 -26.23 23.82
C GLU A 404 -16.35 -24.96 24.20
N PHE A 405 -16.59 -24.07 23.24
CA PHE A 405 -17.41 -22.88 23.46
C PHE A 405 -18.87 -23.28 23.65
N ASP A 406 -19.43 -22.90 24.79
CA ASP A 406 -20.82 -23.11 25.15
C ASP A 406 -21.23 -22.05 26.19
N LEU A 407 -22.27 -21.28 25.91
CA LEU A 407 -22.86 -20.29 26.84
C LEU A 407 -24.15 -20.78 27.51
N SER A 408 -24.58 -22.01 27.23
CA SER A 408 -25.80 -22.59 27.79
C SER A 408 -25.79 -22.70 29.33
N PRO A 409 -24.67 -23.03 30.01
CA PRO A 409 -24.65 -23.12 31.48
C PRO A 409 -24.98 -21.77 32.16
N PRO A 410 -25.85 -21.75 33.20
CA PRO A 410 -26.26 -20.52 33.88
C PRO A 410 -25.08 -19.67 34.41
N GLN A 411 -24.01 -20.33 34.88
CA GLN A 411 -22.79 -19.67 35.35
C GLN A 411 -22.12 -18.86 34.24
N LYS A 412 -22.09 -19.39 33.01
CA LYS A 412 -21.48 -18.71 31.85
C LYS A 412 -22.38 -17.59 31.31
N GLN A 413 -23.71 -17.75 31.36
CA GLN A 413 -24.66 -16.67 31.04
C GLN A 413 -24.45 -15.48 31.98
N GLN A 414 -24.34 -15.73 33.28
CA GLN A 414 -24.10 -14.69 34.28
C GLN A 414 -22.72 -14.05 34.11
N GLN A 415 -21.70 -14.81 33.74
CA GLN A 415 -20.38 -14.27 33.43
C GLN A 415 -20.38 -13.32 32.24
N LEU A 416 -21.12 -13.65 31.18
CA LEU A 416 -21.24 -12.77 30.03
C LEU A 416 -21.97 -11.46 30.39
N LEU A 417 -22.98 -11.54 31.27
CA LEU A 417 -23.65 -10.35 31.78
C LEU A 417 -22.71 -9.49 32.63
N ASN A 418 -21.99 -10.09 33.57
CA ASN A 418 -21.01 -9.39 34.41
C ASN A 418 -19.91 -8.73 33.56
N LEU A 419 -19.49 -9.40 32.47
CA LEU A 419 -18.55 -8.83 31.51
C LEU A 419 -19.11 -7.55 30.88
N CYS A 420 -20.38 -7.56 30.44
CA CYS A 420 -21.00 -6.35 29.87
C CYS A 420 -21.13 -5.22 30.90
N ASP A 421 -21.43 -5.55 32.16
CA ASP A 421 -21.48 -4.56 33.24
C ASP A 421 -20.09 -3.99 33.59
N ASP A 422 -19.02 -4.80 33.48
CA ASP A 422 -17.63 -4.35 33.62
C ASP A 422 -17.21 -3.44 32.44
N LEU A 423 -17.65 -3.76 31.22
CA LEU A 423 -17.38 -2.94 30.02
C LEU A 423 -18.00 -1.54 30.14
N VAL A 424 -19.23 -1.43 30.67
CA VAL A 424 -19.90 -0.13 30.87
C VAL A 424 -19.15 0.75 31.87
N LYS A 425 -18.40 0.17 32.82
CA LYS A 425 -17.66 0.93 33.85
C LYS A 425 -16.25 1.34 33.43
N SER A 426 -15.81 0.93 32.25
CA SER A 426 -14.43 1.15 31.80
C SER A 426 -14.28 2.51 31.16
N ASP A 427 -13.29 3.29 31.60
CA ASP A 427 -12.92 4.59 31.00
C ASP A 427 -12.43 4.47 29.54
N LEU A 428 -12.17 3.25 29.07
CA LEU A 428 -11.78 2.98 27.68
C LEU A 428 -12.95 2.98 26.71
N ILE A 429 -14.19 2.96 27.21
CA ILE A 429 -15.41 2.82 26.42
C ILE A 429 -16.23 4.10 26.55
N LEU A 430 -16.84 4.54 25.45
CA LEU A 430 -17.76 5.68 25.48
C LEU A 430 -19.05 5.30 26.23
N ASP A 431 -19.49 6.18 27.13
CA ASP A 431 -20.71 5.99 27.91
C ASP A 431 -21.90 5.63 27.00
N GLU A 432 -22.70 4.65 27.44
CA GLU A 432 -23.89 4.13 26.74
C GLU A 432 -23.65 3.50 25.35
N GLN A 433 -22.39 3.25 24.96
CA GLN A 433 -22.05 2.65 23.65
C GLN A 433 -21.52 1.21 23.73
N VAL A 434 -22.18 0.38 24.56
CA VAL A 434 -21.97 -1.07 24.64
C VAL A 434 -23.19 -1.79 24.07
N ASP A 435 -23.06 -2.33 22.86
CA ASP A 435 -24.07 -3.18 22.23
C ASP A 435 -23.90 -4.62 22.72
N CYS A 436 -24.48 -4.94 23.89
CA CYS A 436 -24.43 -6.26 24.50
C CYS A 436 -25.78 -6.99 24.44
N TRP A 437 -25.85 -8.07 23.65
CA TRP A 437 -27.09 -8.79 23.42
C TRP A 437 -27.64 -9.53 24.66
N ILE A 438 -26.78 -9.92 25.61
CA ILE A 438 -27.22 -10.64 26.83
C ILE A 438 -28.02 -9.73 27.78
N GLN A 439 -27.72 -8.42 27.79
CA GLN A 439 -28.48 -7.45 28.58
C GLN A 439 -29.89 -7.30 28.01
N ASN A 440 -30.02 -7.20 26.68
CA ASN A 440 -31.30 -7.19 25.98
C ASN A 440 -32.05 -8.52 26.11
N PHE A 441 -31.33 -9.65 26.17
CA PHE A 441 -31.93 -10.94 26.42
C PHE A 441 -32.52 -11.02 27.84
N LYS A 442 -31.81 -10.49 28.84
CA LYS A 442 -32.32 -10.40 30.22
C LYS A 442 -33.57 -9.53 30.32
N THR A 443 -33.61 -8.37 29.67
CA THR A 443 -34.82 -7.51 29.66
C THR A 443 -35.98 -8.21 28.96
N TRP A 444 -35.72 -8.86 27.81
CA TRP A 444 -36.69 -9.64 27.06
C TRP A 444 -37.30 -10.81 27.84
N LEU A 445 -36.50 -11.47 28.69
CA LEU A 445 -36.97 -12.53 29.60
C LEU A 445 -37.83 -11.96 30.73
N ASN A 446 -37.40 -10.86 31.35
CA ASN A 446 -38.14 -10.20 32.43
C ASN A 446 -39.53 -9.74 31.96
N ASP A 447 -39.64 -9.20 30.75
CA ASP A 447 -40.92 -8.79 30.16
C ASP A 447 -41.90 -9.97 29.96
N ARG A 448 -41.37 -11.20 29.93
CA ARG A 448 -42.14 -12.45 29.82
C ARG A 448 -42.26 -13.21 31.13
N ASN A 449 -41.87 -12.61 32.26
CA ASN A 449 -41.83 -13.22 33.59
C ASN A 449 -40.94 -14.48 33.66
N ILE A 450 -39.90 -14.57 32.83
CA ILE A 450 -38.89 -15.63 32.89
C ILE A 450 -37.67 -15.12 33.65
N THR A 451 -37.15 -15.92 34.58
CA THR A 451 -35.99 -15.54 35.39
C THR A 451 -34.68 -15.77 34.63
N PHE A 452 -33.76 -14.80 34.73
CA PHE A 452 -32.39 -14.91 34.24
C PHE A 452 -31.43 -15.19 35.41
N PRO A 453 -30.42 -16.08 35.28
CA PRO A 453 -30.08 -16.89 34.10
C PRO A 453 -31.04 -18.07 33.88
N VAL A 454 -31.21 -18.45 32.62
CA VAL A 454 -32.11 -19.54 32.20
C VAL A 454 -31.41 -20.90 32.41
N GLN A 455 -32.17 -21.95 32.70
CA GLN A 455 -31.62 -23.31 32.77
C GLN A 455 -30.96 -23.73 31.44
N GLN A 456 -29.91 -24.55 31.52
CA GLN A 456 -29.11 -24.94 30.36
C GLN A 456 -29.93 -25.53 29.20
N SER A 457 -30.94 -26.34 29.51
CA SER A 457 -31.84 -26.96 28.52
C SER A 457 -32.79 -25.97 27.83
N GLN A 458 -33.12 -24.87 28.51
CA GLN A 458 -34.06 -23.86 28.04
C GLN A 458 -33.37 -22.68 27.35
N PHE A 459 -32.05 -22.55 27.47
CA PHE A 459 -31.29 -21.44 26.93
C PHE A 459 -31.43 -21.32 25.40
N ILE A 460 -31.09 -22.37 24.64
CA ILE A 460 -31.17 -22.35 23.17
C ILE A 460 -32.61 -22.15 22.66
N PRO A 461 -33.64 -22.85 23.17
CA PRO A 461 -35.02 -22.59 22.77
C PRO A 461 -35.44 -21.13 22.97
N GLN A 462 -35.11 -20.52 24.11
CA GLN A 462 -35.44 -19.12 24.37
C GLN A 462 -34.61 -18.17 23.50
N LEU A 463 -33.34 -18.48 23.26
CA LEU A 463 -32.46 -17.70 22.40
C LEU A 463 -32.96 -17.68 20.95
N ASN A 464 -33.44 -18.82 20.42
CA ASN A 464 -34.03 -18.91 19.08
C ASN A 464 -35.28 -18.02 18.94
N ILE A 465 -36.09 -17.89 20.00
CA ILE A 465 -37.26 -16.99 19.98
C ILE A 465 -36.78 -15.53 20.06
N PHE A 466 -35.83 -15.23 20.94
CA PHE A 466 -35.27 -13.88 21.11
C PHE A 466 -34.68 -13.33 19.81
N ILE A 467 -33.88 -14.12 19.10
CA ILE A 467 -33.21 -13.72 17.85
C ILE A 467 -34.22 -13.33 16.76
N ASN A 468 -35.42 -13.92 16.78
CA ASN A 468 -36.50 -13.60 15.85
C ASN A 468 -37.42 -12.48 16.34
N ASP A 469 -37.21 -11.97 17.57
CA ASP A 469 -37.97 -10.85 18.12
C ASP A 469 -37.55 -9.54 17.43
N PRO A 470 -38.47 -8.83 16.75
CA PRO A 470 -38.13 -7.65 15.94
C PRO A 470 -37.66 -6.45 16.79
N VAL A 471 -37.99 -6.43 18.08
CA VAL A 471 -37.68 -5.30 18.98
C VAL A 471 -36.34 -5.53 19.67
N TYR A 472 -36.11 -6.72 20.22
CA TYR A 472 -34.97 -6.95 21.10
C TYR A 472 -33.79 -7.67 20.43
N GLY A 473 -34.05 -8.80 19.75
CA GLY A 473 -32.97 -9.71 19.32
C GLY A 473 -32.62 -9.65 17.83
N TYR A 474 -33.57 -9.27 16.97
CA TYR A 474 -33.37 -9.25 15.51
C TYR A 474 -32.20 -8.37 15.07
N LYS A 475 -31.97 -7.23 15.74
CA LYS A 475 -30.80 -6.35 15.52
C LYS A 475 -29.48 -7.12 15.64
N PHE A 476 -29.35 -7.97 16.66
CA PHE A 476 -28.12 -8.71 16.93
C PHE A 476 -27.89 -9.86 15.96
N MET A 477 -28.97 -10.49 15.48
CA MET A 477 -28.87 -11.51 14.43
C MET A 477 -28.46 -10.89 13.09
N ASN A 478 -29.13 -9.82 12.68
CA ASN A 478 -28.85 -9.13 11.43
C ASN A 478 -27.43 -8.54 11.40
N ASN A 479 -26.95 -8.04 12.54
CA ASN A 479 -25.58 -7.56 12.70
C ASN A 479 -24.55 -8.69 12.92
N LYS A 480 -24.97 -9.96 12.89
CA LYS A 480 -24.13 -11.15 13.06
C LYS A 480 -23.39 -11.20 14.40
N TYR A 481 -24.00 -10.72 15.49
CA TYR A 481 -23.41 -10.80 16.83
C TYR A 481 -23.63 -12.15 17.51
N ILE A 482 -24.60 -12.91 17.03
CA ILE A 482 -24.92 -14.24 17.53
C ILE A 482 -24.82 -15.21 16.35
N GLY A 483 -24.04 -16.28 16.53
CA GLY A 483 -23.90 -17.34 15.53
C GLY A 483 -24.49 -18.64 16.02
N LEU A 484 -25.51 -19.16 15.33
CA LEU A 484 -26.11 -20.46 15.61
C LEU A 484 -25.93 -21.40 14.41
N ILE A 485 -25.44 -22.62 14.66
CA ILE A 485 -25.41 -23.71 13.68
C ILE A 485 -26.00 -24.95 14.36
N ASN A 486 -27.02 -25.56 13.75
CA ASN A 486 -27.69 -26.76 14.25
C ASN A 486 -28.11 -26.64 15.73
N ASP A 487 -28.77 -25.53 16.10
CA ASP A 487 -29.18 -25.22 17.48
C ASP A 487 -28.04 -25.21 18.51
N LYS A 488 -26.79 -25.02 18.06
CA LYS A 488 -25.64 -24.78 18.93
C LYS A 488 -25.10 -23.38 18.69
N LEU A 489 -24.88 -22.65 19.79
CA LEU A 489 -24.20 -21.36 19.76
C LEU A 489 -22.71 -21.56 19.48
N ILE A 490 -22.26 -21.09 18.33
CA ILE A 490 -20.87 -21.26 17.85
C ILE A 490 -19.99 -20.04 18.13
N TYR A 491 -20.56 -18.84 18.15
CA TYR A 491 -19.83 -17.63 18.51
C TYR A 491 -20.76 -16.56 19.07
N SER A 492 -20.17 -15.64 19.83
CA SER A 492 -20.84 -14.47 20.40
C SER A 492 -19.95 -13.24 20.22
N VAL A 493 -20.55 -12.10 19.87
CA VAL A 493 -19.87 -10.82 19.68
C VAL A 493 -20.54 -9.73 20.51
N ILE A 494 -19.73 -8.91 21.16
CA ILE A 494 -20.13 -7.67 21.82
C ILE A 494 -19.43 -6.53 21.08
N LYS A 495 -20.20 -5.51 20.68
CA LYS A 495 -19.63 -4.30 20.08
C LYS A 495 -19.54 -3.21 21.14
N VAL A 496 -18.38 -2.57 21.21
CA VAL A 496 -18.12 -1.40 22.06
C VAL A 496 -17.47 -0.31 21.21
N ASN A 497 -17.74 0.94 21.53
CA ASN A 497 -17.03 2.06 20.90
C ASN A 497 -15.96 2.61 21.83
N SER A 498 -14.72 2.66 21.35
CA SER A 498 -13.57 3.13 22.12
C SER A 498 -13.68 4.63 22.42
N ALA A 499 -13.47 5.01 23.68
CA ALA A 499 -13.26 6.41 24.11
C ALA A 499 -11.83 6.89 23.83
N VAL A 500 -10.89 5.96 23.66
CA VAL A 500 -9.47 6.25 23.41
C VAL A 500 -9.12 5.94 21.95
N GLY A 501 -8.40 6.86 21.31
CA GLY A 501 -8.06 6.76 19.90
C GLY A 501 -9.19 7.24 18.99
N SER A 502 -8.83 7.58 17.76
CA SER A 502 -9.79 8.05 16.75
C SER A 502 -9.43 7.45 15.41
N ILE A 503 -10.44 7.20 14.59
CA ILE A 503 -10.27 6.74 13.20
C ILE A 503 -9.28 7.63 12.43
N TYR A 504 -9.26 8.93 12.74
CA TYR A 504 -8.39 9.94 12.13
C TYR A 504 -7.42 10.57 13.15
N GLY A 505 -7.31 9.96 14.33
CA GLY A 505 -6.44 10.40 15.41
C GLY A 505 -4.97 10.33 15.06
N GLN A 506 -4.14 10.95 15.90
CA GLN A 506 -2.70 10.90 15.71
C GLN A 506 -2.19 9.46 15.80
N LYS A 507 -1.26 9.07 14.91
CA LYS A 507 -0.78 7.67 14.81
C LYS A 507 -0.31 7.10 16.16
N LYS A 508 0.45 7.88 16.93
CA LYS A 508 0.96 7.48 18.26
C LYS A 508 -0.16 7.30 19.29
N VAL A 509 -1.16 8.18 19.29
CA VAL A 509 -2.33 8.08 20.18
C VAL A 509 -3.11 6.80 19.90
N ASN A 510 -3.24 6.42 18.63
CA ASN A 510 -3.92 5.19 18.22
C ASN A 510 -3.12 3.92 18.58
N GLU A 511 -1.79 3.98 18.55
CA GLU A 511 -0.93 2.88 19.02
C GLU A 511 -1.03 2.69 20.54
N ASP A 512 -0.99 3.80 21.29
CA ASP A 512 -1.17 3.77 22.75
C ASP A 512 -2.56 3.23 23.11
N ALA A 513 -3.60 3.64 22.36
CA ALA A 513 -4.95 3.11 22.49
C ALA A 513 -5.00 1.58 22.24
N LEU A 514 -4.36 1.09 21.18
CA LEU A 514 -4.29 -0.35 20.89
C LEU A 514 -3.60 -1.10 22.04
N ASN A 515 -2.49 -0.58 22.57
CA ASN A 515 -1.78 -1.21 23.69
C ASN A 515 -2.64 -1.26 24.96
N GLN A 516 -3.34 -0.17 25.28
CA GLN A 516 -4.29 -0.13 26.40
C GLN A 516 -5.40 -1.19 26.24
N TRP A 517 -5.95 -1.33 25.02
CA TRP A 517 -6.94 -2.36 24.73
C TRP A 517 -6.40 -3.79 24.82
N LEU A 518 -5.16 -4.02 24.39
CA LEU A 518 -4.50 -5.33 24.52
C LEU A 518 -4.27 -5.69 25.99
N ASP A 519 -3.89 -4.73 26.83
CA ASP A 519 -3.72 -4.95 28.26
C ASP A 519 -5.06 -5.14 28.98
N TYR A 520 -6.08 -4.37 28.61
CA TYR A 520 -7.44 -4.54 29.11
C TYR A 520 -8.00 -5.93 28.76
N LEU A 521 -7.77 -6.41 27.53
CA LEU A 521 -8.15 -7.77 27.13
C LEU A 521 -7.50 -8.86 27.98
N LYS A 522 -6.24 -8.69 28.41
CA LYS A 522 -5.59 -9.67 29.30
C LYS A 522 -6.32 -9.72 30.64
N ILE A 523 -6.64 -8.56 31.21
CA ILE A 523 -7.40 -8.45 32.46
C ILE A 523 -8.78 -9.12 32.32
N LEU A 524 -9.49 -8.88 31.21
CA LEU A 524 -10.78 -9.52 30.95
C LEU A 524 -10.64 -11.05 30.86
N ASN A 525 -9.61 -11.54 30.18
CA ASN A 525 -9.38 -12.97 30.02
C ASN A 525 -8.95 -13.68 31.31
N GLU A 526 -8.28 -12.99 32.25
CA GLU A 526 -7.96 -13.53 33.57
C GLU A 526 -9.20 -13.75 34.45
N LYS A 527 -10.23 -12.92 34.29
CA LYS A 527 -11.51 -13.05 35.02
C LYS A 527 -12.39 -14.20 34.51
N ILE A 528 -12.11 -14.74 33.33
CA ILE A 528 -12.90 -15.80 32.70
C ILE A 528 -12.41 -17.16 33.19
N LEU A 529 -13.33 -18.08 33.51
CA LEU A 529 -12.99 -19.43 33.93
C LEU A 529 -12.09 -20.12 32.89
N LYS A 530 -10.98 -20.71 33.37
CA LYS A 530 -10.03 -21.44 32.53
C LYS A 530 -10.74 -22.60 31.83
N GLY A 531 -10.69 -22.62 30.49
CA GLY A 531 -11.04 -23.81 29.72
C GLY A 531 -11.94 -23.68 28.48
N SER A 532 -12.21 -22.50 27.90
CA SER A 532 -12.63 -22.33 26.47
C SER A 532 -13.22 -20.95 26.05
N ASN A 533 -13.00 -19.88 26.81
CA ASN A 533 -13.74 -18.61 26.59
C ASN A 533 -12.83 -17.37 26.48
N GLN A 534 -11.61 -17.50 25.93
CA GLN A 534 -10.77 -16.31 25.73
C GLN A 534 -11.44 -15.36 24.74
N ILE A 535 -11.72 -14.14 25.20
CA ILE A 535 -12.18 -13.03 24.40
C ILE A 535 -11.03 -12.57 23.52
N LYS A 536 -11.35 -12.38 22.25
CA LYS A 536 -10.49 -11.72 21.27
C LYS A 536 -11.14 -10.42 20.83
N GLN A 537 -10.33 -9.48 20.36
CA GLN A 537 -10.83 -8.25 19.78
C GLN A 537 -10.48 -8.11 18.31
N THR A 538 -11.32 -7.37 17.59
CA THR A 538 -11.00 -6.81 16.28
C THR A 538 -11.68 -5.46 16.12
N SER A 539 -11.07 -4.55 15.37
CA SER A 539 -11.71 -3.34 14.85
C SER A 539 -11.60 -3.31 13.31
N PHE A 540 -11.43 -4.48 12.71
CA PHE A 540 -11.25 -4.67 11.27
C PHE A 540 -10.10 -3.80 10.73
N ILE A 541 -10.42 -2.81 9.91
CA ILE A 541 -9.44 -2.02 9.17
C ILE A 541 -8.55 -1.19 10.08
N TYR A 542 -9.03 -0.78 11.26
CA TYR A 542 -8.28 0.12 12.14
C TYR A 542 -7.11 -0.56 12.83
N TRP A 543 -7.33 -1.70 13.50
CA TRP A 543 -6.23 -2.50 14.07
C TRP A 543 -5.30 -3.01 12.98
N CYS A 544 -5.82 -3.44 11.84
CA CYS A 544 -4.97 -3.84 10.70
C CYS A 544 -4.06 -2.69 10.25
N LEU A 545 -4.59 -1.48 10.11
CA LEU A 545 -3.82 -0.31 9.67
C LEU A 545 -2.75 0.07 10.69
N ILE A 546 -3.10 0.14 11.98
CA ILE A 546 -2.15 0.48 13.05
C ILE A 546 -1.02 -0.56 13.13
N VAL A 547 -1.35 -1.85 13.07
CA VAL A 547 -0.34 -2.93 13.06
C VAL A 547 0.54 -2.85 11.81
N THR A 548 -0.05 -2.66 10.63
CA THR A 548 0.69 -2.55 9.37
C THR A 548 1.63 -1.33 9.37
N GLU A 549 1.16 -0.18 9.85
CA GLU A 549 1.98 1.03 9.97
C GLU A 549 3.14 0.86 10.96
N LYS A 550 2.89 0.14 12.06
CA LYS A 550 3.92 -0.22 13.04
C LYS A 550 4.99 -1.09 12.39
N GLU A 551 4.62 -2.11 11.63
CA GLU A 551 5.55 -2.95 10.89
C GLU A 551 6.36 -2.14 9.85
N ILE A 552 5.73 -1.22 9.13
CA ILE A 552 6.42 -0.31 8.20
C ILE A 552 7.43 0.61 8.93
N ARG A 553 7.13 1.04 10.15
CA ARG A 553 8.06 1.85 10.97
C ARG A 553 9.18 1.00 11.56
N GLN A 554 8.88 -0.21 12.02
CA GLN A 554 9.88 -1.11 12.60
C GLN A 554 10.82 -1.67 11.52
N THR A 555 10.35 -1.91 10.30
CA THR A 555 11.22 -2.19 9.13
C THR A 555 12.23 -1.08 8.85
N LYS A 556 11.90 0.20 9.11
CA LYS A 556 12.89 1.30 9.10
C LYS A 556 13.93 1.21 10.24
N GLN A 557 13.59 0.61 11.38
CA GLN A 557 14.55 0.40 12.47
C GLN A 557 15.46 -0.81 12.22
N TYR A 558 14.96 -1.88 11.59
CA TYR A 558 15.77 -3.02 11.16
C TYR A 558 16.87 -2.62 10.15
N THR A 559 16.68 -1.54 9.39
CA THR A 559 17.72 -1.00 8.50
C THR A 559 18.85 -0.23 9.21
N PHE A 560 18.74 0.06 10.52
CA PHE A 560 19.80 0.80 11.24
C PHE A 560 20.37 0.09 12.48
N PHE A 561 19.64 -0.85 13.11
CA PHE A 561 20.09 -1.47 14.36
C PHE A 561 19.61 -2.92 14.55
N ASP A 562 20.01 -3.83 13.67
CA ASP A 562 20.06 -5.24 14.08
C ASP A 562 21.40 -5.90 13.75
N GLN A 563 22.48 -5.22 14.19
CA GLN A 563 23.81 -5.82 14.24
C GLN A 563 23.80 -7.13 15.04
N LYS A 564 22.89 -7.31 16.00
CA LYS A 564 22.81 -8.50 16.86
C LYS A 564 22.33 -9.73 16.10
N LYS A 565 21.28 -9.60 15.28
CA LYS A 565 20.78 -10.69 14.41
C LYS A 565 21.77 -11.00 13.28
N ILE A 566 22.42 -9.98 12.71
CA ILE A 566 23.49 -10.17 11.72
C ILE A 566 24.72 -10.86 12.35
N TYR A 567 25.07 -10.54 13.59
CA TYR A 567 26.17 -11.18 14.32
C TYR A 567 25.83 -12.64 14.68
N GLN A 568 24.59 -12.92 15.10
CA GLN A 568 24.12 -14.28 15.34
C GLN A 568 24.10 -15.12 14.07
N MET A 569 23.57 -14.59 12.96
CA MET A 569 23.62 -15.28 11.65
C MET A 569 25.05 -15.46 11.15
N LYS A 570 25.96 -14.51 11.39
CA LYS A 570 27.39 -14.69 11.12
C LYS A 570 27.97 -15.83 11.95
N GLN A 571 27.69 -15.88 13.25
CA GLN A 571 28.22 -16.94 14.12
C GLN A 571 27.70 -18.31 13.74
N GLU A 572 26.42 -18.43 13.39
CA GLU A 572 25.84 -19.68 12.90
C GLU A 572 26.44 -20.11 11.54
N PHE A 573 26.71 -19.16 10.64
CA PHE A 573 27.36 -19.42 9.35
C PHE A 573 28.85 -19.77 9.46
N PHE A 574 29.57 -19.23 10.44
CA PHE A 574 30.96 -19.62 10.72
C PHE A 574 31.03 -20.97 11.45
N GLN A 575 30.10 -21.26 12.36
CA GLN A 575 30.04 -22.56 13.04
C GLN A 575 29.68 -23.70 12.09
N SER A 576 28.81 -23.48 11.10
CA SER A 576 28.48 -24.50 10.09
C SER A 576 29.64 -24.77 9.14
N ASN A 577 30.41 -23.74 8.75
CA ASN A 577 31.60 -23.91 7.91
C ASN A 577 32.77 -24.59 8.63
N ASP A 578 32.93 -24.39 9.93
CA ASP A 578 33.95 -25.09 10.73
C ASP A 578 33.59 -26.57 10.97
N GLN A 579 32.31 -26.94 10.97
CA GLN A 579 31.87 -28.33 10.96
C GLN A 579 32.10 -29.01 9.59
N ILE A 580 31.92 -28.28 8.49
CA ILE A 580 32.17 -28.79 7.13
C ILE A 580 33.68 -28.96 6.83
N LYS A 581 34.57 -28.21 7.52
CA LYS A 581 36.03 -28.41 7.43
C LYS A 581 36.58 -29.51 8.34
N LYS A 582 35.80 -30.02 9.29
CA LYS A 582 36.20 -31.07 10.24
C LYS A 582 35.65 -32.45 9.93
N ASN A 583 34.71 -32.55 8.99
CA ASN A 583 34.32 -33.79 8.31
C ASN A 583 34.96 -33.83 6.93
#